data_AF-A0AA38I6C5-F1
#
_entry.id   AF-A0AA38I6C5-F1
#
_cell.length_a   1.000
_cell.length_b   1.000
_cell.length_c   1.000
_cell.angle_alpha   90.00
_cell.angle_beta   90.00
_cell.angle_gamma   90.00
#
_symmetry.space_group_name_H-M   'P 1'
#
loop_
_entity.id
_entity.type
_entity.pdbx_description
1 polymer ?
#
loop_
_entity_poly.entity_id
_entity_poly.type
_entity_poly.pdbx_seq_one_letter_code
_entity_poly.pdbx_strand_id
1 'polypeptide(L)'
;MSAAAFTEAEITEKWENYKTEFGKNYPDEKEEQMRKKIFTETLLSIEEHNKKFERGEVTFSMGINNFSDQTPEERARSRGFRLPSIEKK
;
A
#
# COMPACT_ATOMS: atom_id res chain seq x y z
N MET A 1 -19.40 -7.92 -8.58
CA MET A 1 -18.05 -8.53 -8.54
C MET A 1 -17.09 -7.44 -9.00
N SER A 2 -16.20 -7.01 -8.10
CA SER A 2 -15.50 -5.72 -8.13
C SER A 2 -14.51 -5.61 -9.29
N ALA A 3 -14.42 -4.43 -9.90
CA ALA A 3 -13.50 -4.09 -10.96
C ALA A 3 -12.04 -4.09 -10.46
N ALA A 4 -11.37 -5.23 -10.55
CA ALA A 4 -9.93 -5.30 -10.40
C ALA A 4 -9.31 -4.99 -11.78
N ALA A 5 -8.57 -3.88 -11.87
CA ALA A 5 -7.83 -3.53 -13.08
C ALA A 5 -6.55 -4.37 -13.26
N PHE A 6 -6.20 -5.21 -12.27
CA PHE A 6 -5.17 -6.24 -12.36
C PHE A 6 -5.78 -7.63 -12.19
N THR A 7 -5.24 -8.60 -12.91
CA THR A 7 -5.62 -10.01 -12.76
C THR A 7 -5.01 -10.62 -11.49
N GLU A 8 -5.61 -11.68 -10.98
CA GLU A 8 -5.11 -12.39 -9.79
C GLU A 8 -3.71 -13.00 -10.03
N ALA A 9 -3.41 -13.37 -11.28
CA ALA A 9 -2.09 -13.80 -11.70
C ALA A 9 -1.05 -12.67 -11.58
N GLU A 10 -1.35 -11.47 -12.10
CA GLU A 10 -0.46 -10.31 -12.00
C GLU A 10 -0.25 -9.85 -10.56
N ILE A 11 -1.31 -9.86 -9.74
CA ILE A 11 -1.22 -9.55 -8.31
C ILE A 11 -0.29 -10.55 -7.62
N THR A 12 -0.41 -11.84 -7.95
CA THR A 12 0.44 -12.88 -7.37
C THR A 12 1.89 -12.72 -7.82
N GLU A 13 2.15 -12.45 -9.11
CA GLU A 13 3.49 -12.18 -9.61
C GLU A 13 4.12 -10.95 -8.92
N LYS A 14 3.38 -9.84 -8.84
CA LYS A 14 3.83 -8.63 -8.14
C LYS A 14 4.03 -8.87 -6.64
N TRP A 15 3.23 -9.72 -6.02
CA TRP A 15 3.36 -10.09 -4.61
C TRP A 15 4.64 -10.89 -4.35
N GLU A 16 4.95 -11.89 -5.19
CA GLU A 16 6.19 -12.65 -5.08
C GLU A 16 7.43 -11.77 -5.33
N ASN A 17 7.36 -10.90 -6.33
CA ASN A 17 8.41 -9.92 -6.59
C ASN A 17 8.58 -8.96 -5.41
N TYR A 18 7.49 -8.46 -4.83
CA TYR A 18 7.52 -7.63 -3.63
C TYR A 18 8.16 -8.33 -2.43
N LYS A 19 7.77 -9.58 -2.16
CA LYS A 19 8.38 -10.37 -1.07
C LYS A 19 9.88 -10.55 -1.29
N THR A 20 10.28 -10.82 -2.52
CA THR A 20 11.70 -11.01 -2.89
C THR A 20 12.49 -9.72 -2.80
N GLU A 21 11.98 -8.62 -3.35
CA GLU A 21 12.64 -7.32 -3.39
C GLU A 21 12.81 -6.71 -1.99
N PHE A 22 11.80 -6.85 -1.13
CA PHE A 22 11.80 -6.29 0.23
C PHE A 22 12.15 -7.32 1.32
N GLY A 23 12.48 -8.56 0.95
CA GLY A 23 12.85 -9.62 1.88
C GLY A 23 11.76 -9.96 2.91
N LYS A 24 10.48 -9.89 2.51
CA LYS A 24 9.34 -10.13 3.40
C LYS A 24 9.12 -11.64 3.56
N ASN A 25 8.96 -12.08 4.79
CA ASN A 25 8.60 -13.45 5.12
C ASN A 25 7.44 -13.44 6.12
N TYR A 26 6.33 -14.08 5.75
CA TYR A 26 5.14 -14.22 6.58
C TYR A 26 5.00 -15.70 6.94
N PRO A 27 5.22 -16.09 8.20
CA PRO A 27 5.16 -17.49 8.61
C PRO A 27 3.74 -18.03 8.74
N ASP A 28 2.75 -17.15 8.86
CA ASP A 28 1.34 -17.49 9.08
C ASP A 28 0.52 -17.27 7.81
N GLU A 29 -0.17 -18.31 7.34
CA GLU A 29 -0.92 -18.28 6.08
C GLU A 29 -2.09 -17.28 6.14
N LYS A 30 -2.69 -17.10 7.32
CA LYS A 30 -3.72 -16.07 7.56
C LYS A 30 -3.15 -14.66 7.45
N GLU A 31 -1.94 -14.45 7.95
CA GLU A 31 -1.28 -13.16 7.86
C GLU A 31 -0.89 -12.87 6.40
N GLU A 32 -0.36 -13.86 5.68
CA GLU A 32 -0.03 -13.71 4.26
C GLU A 32 -1.26 -13.33 3.43
N GLN A 33 -2.40 -14.00 3.64
CA GLN A 33 -3.64 -13.65 2.93
C GLN A 33 -4.11 -12.22 3.25
N MET A 34 -4.03 -11.81 4.52
CA MET A 34 -4.38 -10.45 4.94
C MET A 34 -3.45 -9.42 4.29
N ARG A 35 -2.14 -9.66 4.32
CA ARG A 35 -1.10 -8.78 3.75
C ARG A 35 -1.20 -8.69 2.22
N LYS A 36 -1.48 -9.81 1.54
CA LYS A 36 -1.73 -9.86 0.10
C LYS A 36 -2.98 -9.06 -0.29
N LYS A 37 -4.03 -9.10 0.54
CA LYS A 37 -5.23 -8.26 0.33
C LYS A 37 -4.90 -6.77 0.45
N ILE A 38 -4.16 -6.37 1.47
CA ILE A 38 -3.71 -4.98 1.66
C ILE A 38 -2.84 -4.51 0.48
N PHE A 39 -1.95 -5.38 0.01
CA PHE A 39 -1.11 -5.13 -1.15
C PHE A 39 -1.94 -4.90 -2.43
N THR A 40 -2.98 -5.72 -2.62
CA THR A 40 -3.90 -5.59 -3.75
C THR A 40 -4.65 -4.25 -3.70
N GLU A 41 -5.16 -3.86 -2.53
CA GLU A 41 -5.82 -2.56 -2.34
C GLU A 41 -4.86 -1.39 -2.61
N THR A 42 -3.59 -1.51 -2.19
CA THR A 42 -2.56 -0.52 -2.46
C THR A 42 -2.26 -0.41 -3.96
N LEU A 43 -2.14 -1.52 -4.69
CA LEU A 43 -1.94 -1.53 -6.14
C LEU A 43 -3.05 -0.81 -6.88
N LEU A 44 -4.31 -1.08 -6.52
CA LEU A 44 -5.47 -0.41 -7.12
C LEU A 44 -5.44 1.09 -6.84
N SER A 45 -5.09 1.50 -5.61
CA SER A 45 -4.95 2.91 -5.26
C SER A 45 -3.83 3.61 -6.04
N ILE A 46 -2.68 2.95 -6.21
CA ILE A 46 -1.57 3.45 -7.01
C ILE A 46 -2.00 3.66 -8.46
N GLU A 47 -2.69 2.69 -9.05
CA GLU A 47 -3.13 2.78 -10.44
C GLU A 47 -4.17 3.88 -10.64
N GLU A 48 -5.15 4.00 -9.74
CA GLU A 48 -6.13 5.08 -9.79
C GLU A 48 -5.45 6.46 -9.68
N HIS A 49 -4.46 6.57 -8.81
CA HIS A 49 -3.66 7.79 -8.66
C HIS A 49 -2.83 8.09 -9.92
N ASN A 50 -2.18 7.09 -10.49
CA ASN A 50 -1.38 7.26 -11.71
C ASN A 50 -2.27 7.60 -12.91
N LYS A 51 -3.49 7.06 -13.00
CA LYS A 51 -4.49 7.49 -14.00
C LYS A 51 -4.90 8.96 -13.82
N LYS A 52 -5.03 9.44 -12.57
CA LYS A 52 -5.26 10.87 -12.28
C LYS A 52 -4.05 11.72 -12.68
N PHE A 53 -2.83 11.20 -12.48
CA PHE A 53 -1.58 11.86 -12.84
C PHE A 53 -1.48 12.04 -14.36
N GLU A 54 -1.80 11.00 -15.14
CA GLU A 54 -1.84 11.06 -16.61
C GLU A 54 -2.87 12.07 -17.12
N ARG A 55 -3.98 12.27 -16.40
CA ARG A 55 -4.98 13.31 -16.69
C ARG A 55 -4.57 14.71 -16.22
N GLY A 56 -3.42 14.85 -15.55
CA GLY A 56 -2.94 16.12 -15.02
C GLY A 56 -3.70 16.62 -13.78
N GLU A 57 -4.48 15.77 -13.12
CA GLU A 57 -5.25 16.12 -11.90
C GLU A 57 -4.37 16.12 -10.64
N VAL A 58 -3.29 15.35 -10.64
CA VAL A 58 -2.31 15.26 -9.55
C VAL A 58 -0.91 15.49 -10.08
N THR A 59 -0.01 15.95 -9.22
CA THR A 59 1.36 16.38 -9.59
C THR A 59 2.42 15.32 -9.36
N PHE A 60 2.06 14.17 -8.82
CA PHE A 60 2.99 13.08 -8.54
C PHE A 60 2.39 11.73 -8.92
N SER A 61 3.27 10.76 -9.16
CA SER A 61 2.91 9.36 -9.35
C SER A 61 3.17 8.58 -8.06
N MET A 62 2.41 7.51 -7.86
CA MET A 62 2.63 6.55 -6.78
C MET A 62 3.28 5.26 -7.32
N GLY A 63 3.99 4.56 -6.46
CA GLY A 63 4.66 3.30 -6.77
C GLY A 63 4.65 2.36 -5.57
N ILE A 64 4.95 1.09 -5.84
CA ILE A 64 5.08 0.06 -4.80
C ILE A 64 6.30 0.40 -3.95
N ASN A 65 6.13 0.34 -2.63
CA ASN A 65 7.18 0.54 -1.64
C ASN A 65 7.05 -0.46 -0.48
N ASN A 66 8.01 -0.46 0.44
CA ASN A 66 8.06 -1.35 1.61
C ASN A 66 6.86 -1.23 2.58
N PHE A 67 5.98 -0.25 2.38
CA PHE A 67 4.76 -0.03 3.15
C PHE A 67 3.50 -0.47 2.39
N SER A 68 3.65 -1.15 1.26
CA SER A 68 2.52 -1.57 0.41
C SER A 68 1.73 -2.73 1.03
N ASP A 69 2.30 -3.42 2.01
CA ASP A 69 1.65 -4.44 2.84
C ASP A 69 1.04 -3.87 4.14
N GLN A 70 1.12 -2.55 4.36
CA GLN A 70 0.63 -1.90 5.58
C GLN A 70 -0.61 -1.07 5.34
N THR A 71 -1.55 -1.14 6.29
CA THR A 71 -2.73 -0.28 6.23
C THR A 71 -2.39 1.18 6.59
N PRO A 72 -3.20 2.16 6.15
CA PRO A 72 -3.03 3.56 6.56
C PRO A 72 -3.02 3.73 8.08
N GLU A 73 -3.80 2.92 8.81
CA GLU A 73 -3.89 2.93 10.28
C GLU A 73 -2.60 2.40 10.92
N GLU A 74 -2.04 1.30 10.40
CA GLU A 74 -0.73 0.78 10.85
C GLU A 74 0.37 1.81 10.61
N ARG A 75 0.35 2.45 9.44
CA ARG A 75 1.29 3.51 9.09
C ARG A 75 1.12 4.74 9.98
N ALA A 76 -0.12 5.10 10.32
CA ALA A 76 -0.42 6.22 11.21
C ALA A 76 0.06 5.95 12.64
N ARG A 77 -0.09 4.73 13.16
CA ARG A 77 0.46 4.34 14.47
C ARG A 77 1.98 4.45 14.55
N SER A 78 2.66 4.24 13.42
CA SER A 78 4.13 4.38 13.34
C SER A 78 4.59 5.83 13.28
N ARG A 79 3.69 6.81 13.08
CA ARG A 79 4.04 8.23 13.08
C ARG A 79 4.19 8.70 14.53
N GLY A 80 5.43 8.78 15.01
CA GLY A 80 5.77 9.20 16.38
C GLY A 80 5.53 10.67 16.70
N PHE A 81 4.83 11.44 15.84
CA PHE A 81 4.54 12.84 16.08
C PHE A 81 3.54 12.99 17.22
N ARG A 82 3.95 13.65 18.31
CA ARG A 82 3.08 14.05 19.42
C ARG A 82 2.96 15.55 19.42
N LEU A 83 1.73 16.06 19.33
CA LEU A 83 1.46 17.49 19.38
C LEU A 83 1.84 18.02 20.77
N PRO A 84 2.80 18.95 20.90
CA PRO A 84 3.10 19.57 22.18
C PRO A 84 1.92 20.44 22.61
N SER A 85 1.59 20.42 23.91
CA SER A 85 0.58 21.30 24.50
C SER A 85 1.07 22.74 24.41
N ILE A 86 0.53 23.49 23.45
CA ILE A 86 0.74 24.94 23.38
C ILE A 86 -0.15 25.56 24.46
N GLU A 87 0.42 25.89 25.62
CA GLU A 87 -0.24 26.80 26.55
C GLU A 87 -0.43 28.14 25.83
N LYS A 88 -1.68 28.49 25.54
CA LYS A 88 -2.03 29.81 25.01
C LYS A 88 -1.69 30.83 26.09
N LYS A 89 -0.68 31.65 25.82
CA LYS A 89 -0.28 32.79 26.65
C LYS A 89 -1.24 33.96 26.48
#